data_AF-A0A955TK44-F1
#
_entry.id   AF-A0A955TK44-F1
#
_cell.length_a   1.000
_cell.length_b   1.000
_cell.length_c   1.000
_cell.angle_alpha   90.00
_cell.angle_beta   90.00
_cell.angle_gamma   90.00
#
_symmetry.space_group_name_H-M   'P 1'
#
loop_
_entity.id
_entity.type
_entity.pdbx_description
1 polymer ?
#
loop_
_entity_poly.entity_id
_entity_poly.type
_entity_poly.pdbx_seq_one_letter_code
_entity_poly.pdbx_strand_id
1 'polypeptide(L)'
;CVVHFHRNVLSHVPRGKMREVAAMLKAIHAQESRESAESKAEDVVKKLKLMKLRSAAELVEKSIHETFAYFAYPPQHWLKIKTSNPM
;
A
#
# COMPACT_ATOMS: atom_id res chain seq x y z
N CYS A 1 -2.60 8.23 6.26
CA CYS A 1 -2.73 8.73 4.86
C CYS A 1 -1.96 7.84 3.89
N VAL A 2 -2.54 7.53 2.72
CA VAL A 2 -1.94 6.65 1.69
C VAL A 2 -0.56 7.15 1.22
N VAL A 3 -0.38 8.46 1.13
CA VAL A 3 0.90 9.10 0.76
C VAL A 3 1.99 8.84 1.81
N HIS A 4 1.67 8.98 3.09
CA HIS A 4 2.60 8.69 4.19
C HIS A 4 2.94 7.21 4.26
N PHE A 5 1.96 6.34 4.03
CA PHE A 5 2.20 4.90 3.92
C PHE A 5 3.20 4.58 2.81
N HIS A 6 3.02 5.13 1.60
CA HIS A 6 3.97 4.92 0.50
C HIS A 6 5.37 5.43 0.84
N ARG A 7 5.49 6.64 1.42
CA ARG A 7 6.81 7.17 1.85
C ARG A 7 7.48 6.29 2.90
N ASN A 8 6.74 5.82 3.90
CA ASN A 8 7.26 5.02 5.00
C ASN A 8 7.70 3.62 4.53
N VAL A 9 6.94 2.97 3.64
CA VAL A 9 7.37 1.70 3.05
C VAL A 9 8.62 1.91 2.20
N LEU A 10 8.62 2.94 1.34
CA LEU A 10 9.72 3.19 0.41
C LEU A 10 11.03 3.61 1.10
N SER A 11 11.00 4.16 2.32
CA SER A 11 12.23 4.46 3.08
C SER A 11 12.98 3.20 3.52
N HIS A 12 12.30 2.05 3.61
CA HIS A 12 12.87 0.75 3.97
C HIS A 12 13.27 -0.08 2.74
N VAL A 13 13.15 0.48 1.53
CA VAL A 13 13.44 -0.19 0.27
C VAL A 13 14.69 0.42 -0.38
N PRO A 14 15.67 -0.40 -0.83
CA PRO A 14 16.83 0.09 -1.57
C PRO A 14 16.41 0.84 -2.84
N ARG A 15 17.11 1.94 -3.18
CA ARG A 15 16.78 2.80 -4.33
C ARG A 15 16.56 2.04 -5.64
N GLY A 16 17.35 1.00 -5.91
CA GLY A 16 17.23 0.18 -7.12
C GLY A 16 15.91 -0.58 -7.25
N LYS A 17 15.21 -0.84 -6.14
CA LYS A 17 13.92 -1.56 -6.10
C LYS A 17 12.72 -0.66 -5.79
N MET A 18 12.95 0.62 -5.46
CA MET A 18 11.88 1.54 -5.08
C MET A 18 10.80 1.69 -6.16
N ARG A 19 11.18 1.78 -7.44
CA ARG A 19 10.20 1.88 -8.54
C ARG A 19 9.29 0.66 -8.61
N GLU A 20 9.86 -0.53 -8.47
CA GLU A 20 9.11 -1.78 -8.52
C GLU A 20 8.15 -1.89 -7.33
N VAL A 21 8.64 -1.62 -6.11
CA VAL A 21 7.81 -1.65 -4.90
C VAL A 21 6.71 -0.58 -4.96
N ALA A 22 7.03 0.63 -5.43
CA ALA A 22 6.02 1.69 -5.58
C ALA A 22 4.90 1.29 -6.56
N ALA A 23 5.23 0.60 -7.65
CA ALA A 23 4.23 0.09 -8.59
C ALA A 23 3.34 -0.99 -7.95
N MET A 24 3.92 -1.89 -7.15
CA MET A 24 3.16 -2.89 -6.40
C MET A 24 2.20 -2.26 -5.39
N LEU A 25 2.65 -1.27 -4.61
CA LEU A 25 1.81 -0.57 -3.63
C LEU A 25 0.65 0.19 -4.31
N LYS A 26 0.89 0.79 -5.47
CA LYS A 26 -0.16 1.40 -6.29
C LYS A 26 -1.17 0.38 -6.79
N ALA A 27 -0.72 -0.80 -7.23
CA ALA A 27 -1.60 -1.87 -7.71
C ALA A 27 -2.57 -2.37 -6.62
N ILE A 28 -2.16 -2.36 -5.35
CA ILE A 28 -3.05 -2.68 -4.23
C ILE A 28 -4.20 -1.66 -4.13
N HIS A 29 -3.87 -0.36 -4.17
CA HIS A 29 -4.85 0.73 -4.02
C HIS A 29 -5.67 1.02 -5.28
N ALA A 30 -5.28 0.43 -6.41
CA ALA A 30 -6.01 0.47 -7.67
C ALA A 30 -7.16 -0.54 -7.72
N GLN A 31 -7.23 -1.49 -6.78
CA GLN A 31 -8.34 -2.44 -6.70
C GLN A 31 -9.66 -1.75 -6.34
N GLU A 32 -10.74 -2.26 -6.94
CA GLU A 32 -12.10 -1.71 -6.84
C GLU A 32 -12.86 -2.25 -5.61
N SER A 33 -12.37 -3.34 -5.01
CA SER A 33 -12.94 -3.96 -3.81
C SER A 33 -11.90 -4.11 -2.71
N ARG A 34 -12.36 -4.07 -1.46
CA ARG A 34 -11.53 -4.33 -0.28
C ARG A 34 -10.95 -5.74 -0.30
N GLU A 35 -11.75 -6.76 -0.64
CA GLU A 35 -11.28 -8.15 -0.69
C GLU A 35 -10.19 -8.33 -1.74
N SER A 36 -10.37 -7.74 -2.93
CA SER A 36 -9.36 -7.77 -3.99
C SER A 36 -8.09 -7.03 -3.58
N ALA A 37 -8.21 -5.91 -2.85
CA ALA A 37 -7.08 -5.17 -2.32
C ALA A 37 -6.32 -5.97 -1.24
N GLU A 38 -7.03 -6.65 -0.34
CA GLU A 38 -6.45 -7.52 0.70
C GLU A 38 -5.71 -8.71 0.06
N SER A 39 -6.34 -9.40 -0.89
CA SER A 39 -5.70 -10.49 -1.65
C SER A 39 -4.44 -10.00 -2.36
N LYS A 40 -4.50 -8.82 -3.00
CA LYS A 40 -3.33 -8.24 -3.66
C LYS A 40 -2.23 -7.83 -2.70
N ALA A 41 -2.59 -7.34 -1.51
CA ALA A 41 -1.63 -6.98 -0.48
C ALA A 41 -0.84 -8.19 0.01
N GLU A 42 -1.52 -9.33 0.24
CA GLU A 42 -0.86 -10.58 0.62
C GLU A 42 0.14 -11.04 -0.45
N ASP A 43 -0.22 -10.98 -1.73
CA ASP A 43 0.68 -11.31 -2.83
C ASP A 43 1.91 -10.40 -2.86
N VAL A 44 1.72 -9.09 -2.65
CA VAL A 44 2.82 -8.13 -2.58
C VAL A 44 3.71 -8.40 -1.36
N VAL A 45 3.14 -8.73 -0.20
CA VAL A 45 3.90 -9.11 1.00
C VAL A 45 4.74 -10.36 0.76
N LYS A 46 4.16 -11.40 0.13
CA LYS A 46 4.89 -12.62 -0.27
C LYS A 46 6.05 -12.26 -1.22
N LYS A 47 5.80 -11.41 -2.22
CA LYS A 47 6.83 -10.97 -3.17
C LYS A 47 7.93 -10.15 -2.50
N LEU A 48 7.59 -9.26 -1.58
CA LEU A 48 8.58 -8.50 -0.79
C LEU A 48 9.45 -9.42 0.09
N LYS A 49 8.85 -10.44 0.72
CA LYS A 49 9.57 -11.47 1.48
C LYS A 49 10.56 -12.24 0.58
N LEU A 50 10.15 -12.62 -0.64
CA LEU A 50 11.03 -13.27 -1.64
C LEU A 50 12.18 -12.37 -2.08
N MET A 51 11.95 -11.06 -2.20
CA MET A 51 12.96 -10.07 -2.56
C MET A 51 13.95 -9.74 -1.43
N LYS A 52 13.86 -10.44 -0.28
CA LYS A 52 14.61 -10.20 0.96
C LYS A 52 14.33 -8.84 1.60
N LEU A 53 13.15 -8.26 1.35
CA LEU A 53 12.72 -6.98 1.89
C LEU A 53 11.78 -7.19 3.10
N ARG A 54 12.24 -7.91 4.13
CA ARG A 54 11.41 -8.28 5.30
C ARG A 54 10.82 -7.07 6.02
N SER A 55 11.62 -6.04 6.29
CA SER A 55 11.14 -4.83 6.98
C SER A 55 10.05 -4.11 6.20
N ALA A 56 10.17 -4.04 4.87
CA ALA A 56 9.12 -3.47 4.03
C ALA A 56 7.85 -4.34 4.04
N ALA A 57 8.00 -5.67 4.00
CA ALA A 57 6.87 -6.60 4.04
C ALA A 57 6.09 -6.51 5.36
N GLU A 58 6.78 -6.47 6.50
CA GLU A 58 6.17 -6.30 7.83
C GLU A 58 5.46 -4.94 7.95
N LEU A 59 6.07 -3.87 7.44
CA LEU A 59 5.47 -2.55 7.46
C LEU A 59 4.19 -2.49 6.61
N VAL A 60 4.20 -3.15 5.45
CA VAL A 60 3.01 -3.30 4.59
C VAL A 60 1.94 -4.07 5.36
N GLU A 61 2.23 -5.26 5.88
CA GLU A 61 1.27 -6.10 6.62
C GLU A 61 0.62 -5.35 7.80
N LYS A 62 1.41 -4.60 8.58
CA LYS A 62 0.91 -3.84 9.72
C LYS A 62 0.08 -2.62 9.33
N SER A 63 0.48 -1.90 8.28
CA SER A 63 -0.13 -0.60 7.95
C SER A 63 -1.21 -0.70 6.85
N ILE A 64 -1.30 -1.83 6.15
CA ILE A 64 -2.27 -2.01 5.04
C ILE A 64 -3.72 -1.90 5.54
N HIS A 65 -3.99 -2.44 6.74
CA HIS A 65 -5.33 -2.40 7.34
C HIS A 65 -5.79 -0.96 7.60
N GLU A 66 -4.89 -0.10 8.08
CA GLU A 66 -5.20 1.32 8.28
C GLU A 66 -5.46 2.03 6.95
N THR A 67 -4.72 1.66 5.89
CA THR A 67 -4.96 2.23 4.56
C THR A 67 -6.27 1.78 3.94
N PHE A 68 -6.83 0.63 4.32
CA PHE A 68 -8.11 0.14 3.82
C PHE A 68 -9.34 0.71 4.52
N ALA A 69 -9.15 1.50 5.58
CA ALA A 69 -10.26 2.16 6.29
C ALA A 69 -11.14 3.02 5.35
N TYR A 70 -10.59 3.54 4.24
CA TYR A 70 -11.40 4.35 3.31
C TYR A 70 -12.44 3.54 2.52
N PHE A 71 -12.30 2.21 2.41
CA PHE A 71 -13.28 1.35 1.73
C PHE A 71 -14.64 1.33 2.45
N ALA A 72 -14.70 1.75 3.73
CA ALA A 72 -15.94 1.92 4.47
C ALA A 72 -16.78 3.12 4.01
N TYR A 73 -16.20 4.04 3.23
CA TYR A 73 -16.89 5.21 2.68
C TYR A 73 -17.38 4.93 1.25
N PRO A 74 -18.38 5.67 0.74
CA PRO A 74 -18.81 5.53 -0.65
C PRO A 74 -17.67 5.79 -1.65
N PRO A 75 -17.65 5.12 -2.82
CA PRO A 75 -16.57 5.24 -3.82
C PRO A 75 -16.27 6.66 -4.28
N GLN A 76 -17.28 7.52 -4.30
CA GLN A 76 -17.17 8.94 -4.64
C GLN A 76 -16.19 9.69 -3.72
N HIS A 77 -16.02 9.23 -2.49
CA HIS A 77 -15.11 9.82 -1.51
C HIS A 77 -13.70 9.22 -1.55
N TRP A 78 -13.50 8.05 -2.16
CA TRP A 78 -12.21 7.36 -2.15
C TRP A 78 -11.09 8.19 -2.75
N LEU A 79 -11.32 8.80 -3.91
CA LEU A 79 -10.33 9.66 -4.56
C LEU A 79 -9.94 10.83 -3.65
N LYS A 80 -10.92 11.47 -3.01
CA LYS A 80 -10.69 12.59 -2.09
C LYS A 80 -9.97 12.12 -0.82
N ILE A 81 -10.28 10.96 -0.24
CA ILE A 81 -9.59 10.45 0.95
C ILE A 81 -8.17 9.95 0.63
N LYS A 82 -7.95 9.38 -0.57
CA LYS A 82 -6.63 8.98 -1.06
C LYS A 82 -5.69 10.18 -1.28
N THR A 83 -6.24 11.34 -1.64
CA THR A 83 -5.48 12.55 -2.05
C THR A 83 -5.54 13.71 -1.05
N SER A 84 -6.57 13.80 -0.22
CA SER A 84 -6.73 14.81 0.82
C SER A 84 -5.87 14.43 2.02
N ASN A 85 -4.60 14.78 1.91
CA ASN A 85 -3.72 14.97 3.03
C ASN A 85 -3.67 16.48 3.28
N PRO A 86 -4.43 17.05 4.25
CA PRO A 86 -4.11 18.38 4.73
C PRO A 86 -2.70 18.33 5.32
N MET A 87 -1.81 19.15 4.77
CA MET A 87 -0.46 19.36 5.32
C MET A 87 -0.54 20.00 6.70
#